data_AF-A0A4R4W0J9-F1
#
_entry.id   AF-A0A4R4W0J9-F1
#
_cell.length_a   1.000
_cell.length_b   1.000
_cell.length_c   1.000
_cell.angle_alpha   90.00
_cell.angle_beta   90.00
_cell.angle_gamma   90.00
#
_symmetry.space_group_name_H-M   'P 1'
#
loop_
_entity.id
_entity.type
_entity.pdbx_description
1 polymer ?
#
loop_
_entity_poly.entity_id
_entity_poly.type
_entity_poly.pdbx_seq_one_letter_code
_entity_poly.pdbx_strand_id
1 'polypeptide(L)'
;MTVTVDRRPEAPSGPPKLDREQLRRAQQETMATPRMDYSLLARMMFKPVDIMYGKKGSYTKFAMLEIIARVPYQAWERMGYWAVHHYAGRSALARRVFERIVEARADQDNEQWHLLIMQDLVQRTGQRQTWLLHKAAPWLIAFFYYHVSWMLFLVRPDWSYRLNAEFEDHAEHEYMTYVAENPDLDLVPDPGTYAAEYGRHHSVADLLRQIGHDERTHKLDSLESMREPRVR
;
A
#
# COMPACT_ATOMS: atom_id res chain seq x y z
N MET A 1 -4.09 -43.97 0.85
CA MET A 1 -4.85 -42.85 0.25
C MET A 1 -4.13 -41.57 0.62
N THR A 2 -3.34 -41.02 -0.29
CA THR A 2 -2.71 -39.72 -0.12
C THR A 2 -3.81 -38.69 -0.31
N VAL A 3 -4.23 -38.05 0.78
CA VAL A 3 -5.14 -36.90 0.71
C VAL A 3 -4.35 -35.80 0.03
N THR A 4 -4.58 -35.61 -1.27
CA THR A 4 -4.16 -34.40 -1.97
C THR A 4 -4.86 -33.23 -1.26
N VAL A 5 -4.08 -32.42 -0.55
CA VAL A 5 -4.53 -31.13 -0.04
C VAL A 5 -4.67 -30.21 -1.26
N ASP A 6 -5.77 -30.37 -1.99
CA ASP A 6 -5.92 -29.93 -3.38
C ASP A 6 -6.38 -28.47 -3.53
N ARG A 7 -6.02 -27.59 -2.59
CA ARG A 7 -6.16 -26.12 -2.74
C ARG A 7 -5.47 -25.42 -1.59
N ARG A 8 -4.16 -25.15 -1.75
CA ARG A 8 -3.55 -24.04 -1.01
C ARG A 8 -4.20 -22.76 -1.56
N PRO A 9 -4.60 -21.81 -0.71
CA PRO A 9 -5.03 -20.51 -1.22
C PRO A 9 -3.85 -19.90 -1.97
N GLU A 10 -4.04 -19.67 -3.26
CA GLU A 10 -3.07 -18.99 -4.11
C GLU A 10 -3.08 -17.51 -3.76
N ALA A 11 -1.90 -16.86 -3.86
CA ALA A 11 -1.84 -15.42 -3.74
C ALA A 11 -2.68 -14.79 -4.88
N PRO A 12 -3.53 -13.80 -4.60
CA PRO A 12 -4.22 -13.07 -5.66
C PRO A 12 -3.19 -12.44 -6.60
N SER A 13 -3.58 -12.22 -7.86
CA SER A 13 -2.71 -11.63 -8.89
C SER A 13 -2.35 -10.16 -8.65
N GLY A 14 -2.79 -9.59 -7.52
CA GLY A 14 -2.68 -8.17 -7.20
C GLY A 14 -3.67 -7.29 -7.97
N PRO A 15 -3.54 -5.96 -7.82
CA PRO A 15 -4.38 -4.99 -8.52
C PRO A 15 -4.31 -5.12 -10.05
N PRO A 16 -5.41 -4.85 -10.77
CA PRO A 16 -5.42 -4.98 -12.22
C PRO A 16 -4.48 -3.96 -12.86
N LYS A 17 -3.66 -4.44 -13.81
CA LYS A 17 -2.73 -3.60 -14.57
C LYS A 17 -3.45 -2.97 -15.76
N LEU A 18 -3.36 -1.66 -15.85
CA LEU A 18 -4.13 -0.83 -16.77
C LEU A 18 -3.30 -0.41 -17.99
N ASP A 19 -3.98 -0.23 -19.13
CA ASP A 19 -3.39 0.42 -20.29
C ASP A 19 -3.25 1.94 -20.07
N ARG A 20 -2.53 2.61 -20.98
CA ARG A 20 -2.25 4.04 -20.86
C ARG A 20 -3.50 4.93 -20.82
N GLU A 21 -4.54 4.60 -21.58
CA GLU A 21 -5.77 5.41 -21.58
C GLU A 21 -6.55 5.19 -20.28
N GLN A 22 -6.62 3.95 -19.81
CA GLN A 22 -7.20 3.59 -18.53
C GLN A 22 -6.48 4.28 -17.37
N LEU A 23 -5.14 4.33 -17.36
CA LEU A 23 -4.35 5.03 -16.35
C LEU A 23 -4.65 6.53 -16.29
N ARG A 24 -4.80 7.18 -17.46
CA ARG A 24 -5.18 8.59 -17.53
C ARG A 24 -6.60 8.84 -17.03
N ARG A 25 -7.54 7.94 -17.35
CA ARG A 25 -8.90 7.99 -16.80
C ARG A 25 -8.89 7.80 -15.28
N ALA A 26 -8.14 6.82 -14.77
CA ALA A 26 -7.98 6.59 -13.34
C ALA A 26 -7.46 7.85 -12.64
N GLN A 27 -6.43 8.51 -13.20
CA GLN A 27 -5.94 9.79 -12.67
C GLN A 27 -7.04 10.86 -12.63
N GLN A 28 -7.80 11.03 -13.71
CA GLN A 28 -8.90 12.01 -13.76
C GLN A 28 -9.97 11.71 -12.71
N GLU A 29 -10.33 10.44 -12.53
CA GLU A 29 -11.28 10.00 -11.50
C GLU A 29 -10.80 10.33 -10.09
N THR A 30 -9.51 10.08 -9.76
CA THR A 30 -8.95 10.47 -8.46
C THR A 30 -9.04 11.98 -8.28
N MET A 31 -8.63 12.75 -9.29
CA MET A 31 -8.61 14.21 -9.20
C MET A 31 -10.01 14.83 -9.09
N ALA A 32 -11.05 14.13 -9.58
CA ALA A 32 -12.44 14.53 -9.45
C ALA A 32 -13.09 14.07 -8.14
N THR A 33 -12.48 13.11 -7.44
CA THR A 33 -13.00 12.55 -6.19
C THR A 33 -12.39 13.29 -5.01
N PRO A 34 -13.19 13.73 -4.03
CA PRO A 34 -12.61 14.29 -2.81
C PRO A 34 -11.91 13.19 -1.98
N ARG A 35 -10.80 13.57 -1.34
CA ARG A 35 -10.16 12.74 -0.31
C ARG A 35 -11.16 12.31 0.76
N MET A 36 -10.91 11.16 1.38
CA MET A 36 -11.72 10.69 2.50
C MET A 36 -11.67 11.66 3.68
N ASP A 37 -12.73 11.66 4.49
CA ASP A 37 -12.75 12.35 5.79
C ASP A 37 -11.78 11.66 6.76
N TYR A 38 -10.54 12.12 6.79
CA TYR A 38 -9.48 11.53 7.60
C TYR A 38 -9.76 11.67 9.10
N SER A 39 -9.68 10.54 9.80
CA SER A 39 -9.73 10.48 11.25
C SER A 39 -8.67 11.39 11.90
N LEU A 40 -8.87 11.73 13.18
CA LEU A 40 -7.86 12.48 13.94
C LEU A 40 -6.52 11.72 13.95
N LEU A 41 -6.56 10.39 14.07
CA LEU A 41 -5.38 9.54 14.08
C LEU A 41 -4.62 9.63 12.75
N ALA A 42 -5.28 9.45 11.61
CA ALA A 42 -4.65 9.58 10.29
C ALA A 42 -4.02 10.97 10.11
N ARG A 43 -4.75 12.05 10.46
CA ARG A 43 -4.22 13.43 10.39
C ARG A 43 -2.98 13.63 11.26
N MET A 44 -2.95 13.04 12.45
CA MET A 44 -1.79 13.07 13.33
C MET A 44 -0.59 12.31 12.75
N MET A 45 -0.81 11.31 11.92
CA MET A 45 0.25 10.53 11.28
C MET A 45 0.76 11.16 9.97
N PHE A 46 -0.10 11.79 9.17
CA PHE A 46 0.31 12.48 7.94
C PHE A 46 1.07 13.78 8.21
N LYS A 47 0.69 14.54 9.24
CA LYS A 47 1.28 15.85 9.50
C LYS A 47 2.81 15.82 9.75
N PRO A 48 3.38 14.90 10.54
CA PRO A 48 4.83 14.78 10.68
C PRO A 48 5.55 14.47 9.36
N VAL A 49 4.94 13.63 8.50
CA VAL A 49 5.47 13.31 7.18
C VAL A 49 5.60 14.58 6.33
N ASP A 50 4.54 15.38 6.24
CA ASP A 50 4.55 16.63 5.48
C ASP A 50 5.56 17.66 6.03
N ILE A 51 5.79 17.67 7.34
CA ILE A 51 6.80 18.53 7.97
C ILE A 51 8.22 18.11 7.57
N MET A 52 8.48 16.79 7.52
CA MET A 52 9.82 16.26 7.27
C MET A 52 10.19 16.20 5.79
N TYR A 53 9.23 15.84 4.93
CA TYR A 53 9.43 15.62 3.49
C TYR A 53 8.86 16.73 2.61
N GLY A 54 8.13 17.67 3.21
CA GLY A 54 7.43 18.72 2.49
C GLY A 54 6.03 18.31 2.04
N LYS A 55 5.23 19.33 1.71
CA LYS A 55 3.85 19.15 1.24
C LYS A 55 3.75 18.66 -0.21
N LYS A 56 4.78 18.89 -1.03
CA LYS A 56 4.81 18.45 -2.43
C LYS A 56 5.32 17.02 -2.52
N GLY A 57 4.79 16.27 -3.48
CA GLY A 57 5.26 14.93 -3.79
C GLY A 57 6.72 14.93 -4.26
N SER A 58 7.45 13.87 -3.93
CA SER A 58 8.80 13.60 -4.43
C SER A 58 9.07 12.09 -4.34
N TYR A 59 9.97 11.55 -5.16
CA TYR A 59 10.33 10.13 -5.09
C TYR A 59 10.86 9.72 -3.71
N THR A 60 11.56 10.62 -3.00
CA THR A 60 11.97 10.37 -1.61
C THR A 60 10.79 10.28 -0.65
N LYS A 61 9.80 11.18 -0.79
CA LYS A 61 8.57 11.12 0.02
C LYS A 61 7.82 9.82 -0.24
N PHE A 62 7.65 9.47 -1.52
CA PHE A 62 6.98 8.23 -1.93
C PHE A 62 7.70 6.99 -1.39
N ALA A 63 9.01 6.86 -1.59
CA ALA A 63 9.77 5.74 -1.03
C ALA A 63 9.58 5.59 0.49
N MET A 64 9.48 6.69 1.24
CA MET A 64 9.16 6.62 2.67
C MET A 64 7.72 6.17 2.92
N LEU A 65 6.74 6.68 2.16
CA LEU A 65 5.35 6.25 2.26
C LEU A 65 5.22 4.74 1.98
N GLU A 66 5.91 4.20 0.99
CA GLU A 66 5.95 2.76 0.66
C GLU A 66 6.57 1.89 1.78
N ILE A 67 7.47 2.46 2.59
CA ILE A 67 7.98 1.77 3.80
C ILE A 67 6.89 1.66 4.87
N ILE A 68 5.98 2.62 4.93
CA ILE A 68 4.92 2.70 5.94
C ILE A 68 3.67 1.95 5.45
N ALA A 69 3.36 1.97 4.15
CA ALA A 69 2.19 1.33 3.54
C ALA A 69 2.14 -0.19 3.79
N ARG A 70 3.29 -0.87 3.78
CA ARG A 70 3.40 -2.30 4.12
C ARG A 70 3.06 -2.66 5.58
N VAL A 71 3.11 -1.70 6.51
CA VAL A 71 3.14 -1.96 7.96
C VAL A 71 1.83 -2.52 8.51
N PRO A 72 0.64 -2.04 8.10
CA PRO A 72 -0.64 -2.63 8.52
C PRO A 72 -0.77 -4.08 8.09
N TYR A 73 -0.38 -4.41 6.86
CA TYR A 73 -0.38 -5.78 6.35
C TYR A 73 0.51 -6.70 7.18
N GLN A 74 1.72 -6.26 7.55
CA GLN A 74 2.59 -7.01 8.47
C GLN A 74 1.97 -7.22 9.86
N ALA A 75 1.25 -6.22 10.37
CA ALA A 75 0.54 -6.33 11.64
C ALA A 75 -0.61 -7.34 11.54
N TRP A 76 -1.38 -7.31 10.45
CA TRP A 76 -2.48 -8.23 10.19
C TRP A 76 -2.01 -9.66 9.95
N GLU A 77 -0.93 -9.87 9.20
CA GLU A 77 -0.31 -11.17 9.02
C GLU A 77 0.07 -11.79 10.37
N ARG A 78 0.82 -11.03 11.19
CA ARG A 78 1.25 -11.52 12.52
C ARG A 78 0.08 -11.85 13.41
N MET A 79 -0.96 -11.02 13.40
CA MET A 79 -2.18 -11.26 14.16
C MET A 79 -3.00 -12.42 13.62
N GLY A 80 -3.03 -12.61 12.31
CA GLY A 80 -3.66 -13.73 11.65
C GLY A 80 -3.05 -15.05 12.12
N TYR A 81 -1.72 -15.17 12.17
CA TYR A 81 -1.08 -16.40 12.66
C TYR A 81 -1.39 -16.67 14.14
N TRP A 82 -1.38 -15.63 14.97
CA TRP A 82 -1.78 -15.76 16.37
C TRP A 82 -3.23 -16.25 16.50
N ALA A 83 -4.15 -15.71 15.69
CA ALA A 83 -5.55 -16.10 15.67
C ALA A 83 -5.75 -17.54 15.16
N VAL A 84 -5.05 -17.95 14.10
CA VAL A 84 -5.10 -19.34 13.60
C VAL A 84 -4.69 -20.33 14.70
N HIS A 85 -3.63 -20.03 15.45
CA HIS A 85 -3.19 -20.87 16.56
C HIS A 85 -4.23 -20.91 17.69
N HIS A 86 -4.82 -19.76 18.05
CA HIS A 86 -5.82 -19.68 19.11
C HIS A 86 -7.14 -20.40 18.74
N TYR A 87 -7.54 -20.38 17.46
CA TYR A 87 -8.77 -20.97 16.97
C TYR A 87 -8.59 -22.33 16.27
N ALA A 88 -7.49 -23.05 16.56
CA ALA A 88 -7.17 -24.33 15.92
C ALA A 88 -8.29 -25.40 16.00
N GLY A 89 -9.22 -25.28 16.96
CA GLY A 89 -10.41 -26.14 17.07
C GLY A 89 -11.60 -25.78 16.16
N ARG A 90 -11.52 -24.69 15.37
CA ARG A 90 -12.59 -24.19 14.48
C ARG A 90 -12.10 -24.10 13.04
N SER A 91 -12.08 -25.24 12.34
CA SER A 91 -11.47 -25.38 11.01
C SER A 91 -11.94 -24.36 9.96
N ALA A 92 -13.23 -24.00 9.94
CA ALA A 92 -13.77 -23.01 9.01
C ALA A 92 -13.28 -21.57 9.29
N LEU A 93 -13.16 -21.17 10.57
CA LEU A 93 -12.66 -19.85 10.94
C LEU A 93 -11.14 -19.77 10.68
N ALA A 94 -10.40 -20.80 11.07
CA ALA A 94 -8.96 -20.88 10.81
C ALA A 94 -8.64 -20.77 9.31
N ARG A 95 -9.46 -21.39 8.45
CA ARG A 95 -9.33 -21.27 6.99
C ARG A 95 -9.55 -19.84 6.49
N ARG A 96 -10.63 -19.17 6.90
CA ARG A 96 -10.91 -17.77 6.51
C ARG A 96 -9.81 -16.81 6.94
N VAL A 97 -9.29 -16.98 8.17
CA VAL A 97 -8.18 -16.17 8.68
C VAL A 97 -6.91 -16.43 7.87
N PHE A 98 -6.64 -17.69 7.52
CA PHE A 98 -5.47 -18.04 6.70
C PHE A 98 -5.57 -17.51 5.26
N GLU A 99 -6.76 -17.54 4.65
CA GLU A 99 -7.03 -16.89 3.35
C GLU A 99 -6.73 -15.38 3.43
N ARG A 100 -7.16 -14.70 4.51
CA ARG A 100 -6.84 -13.27 4.73
C ARG A 100 -5.33 -13.00 4.89
N ILE A 101 -4.58 -13.93 5.50
CA ILE A 101 -3.11 -13.83 5.60
C ILE A 101 -2.46 -13.94 4.22
N VAL A 102 -2.98 -14.78 3.33
CA VAL A 102 -2.47 -14.87 1.95
C VAL A 102 -2.73 -13.57 1.19
N GLU A 103 -3.94 -13.00 1.30
CA GLU A 103 -4.28 -11.70 0.71
C GLU A 103 -3.37 -10.58 1.25
N ALA A 104 -3.26 -10.44 2.58
CA ALA A 104 -2.45 -9.39 3.18
C ALA A 104 -0.97 -9.46 2.77
N ARG A 105 -0.43 -10.66 2.57
CA ARG A 105 0.94 -10.83 2.06
C ARG A 105 1.07 -10.39 0.60
N ALA A 106 0.09 -10.68 -0.24
CA ALA A 106 0.10 -10.23 -1.63
C ALA A 106 0.06 -8.70 -1.71
N ASP A 107 -0.77 -8.04 -0.90
CA ASP A 107 -0.82 -6.58 -0.79
C ASP A 107 0.53 -6.03 -0.30
N GLN A 108 1.09 -6.63 0.77
CA GLN A 108 2.41 -6.26 1.28
C GLN A 108 3.53 -6.39 0.23
N ASP A 109 3.50 -7.45 -0.60
CA ASP A 109 4.47 -7.66 -1.67
C ASP A 109 4.29 -6.63 -2.79
N ASN A 110 3.06 -6.20 -3.10
CA ASN A 110 2.79 -5.11 -4.03
C ASN A 110 3.41 -3.78 -3.53
N GLU A 111 3.21 -3.42 -2.27
CA GLU A 111 3.86 -2.25 -1.62
C GLU A 111 5.40 -2.37 -1.61
N GLN A 112 5.92 -3.61 -1.54
CA GLN A 112 7.35 -3.84 -1.62
C GLN A 112 7.90 -3.53 -3.00
N TRP A 113 7.16 -3.84 -4.07
CA TRP A 113 7.54 -3.47 -5.43
C TRP A 113 7.49 -1.96 -5.64
N HIS A 114 6.45 -1.27 -5.13
CA HIS A 114 6.37 0.18 -5.16
C HIS A 114 7.62 0.83 -4.53
N LEU A 115 8.05 0.36 -3.35
CA LEU A 115 9.27 0.86 -2.71
C LEU A 115 10.50 0.69 -3.59
N LEU A 116 10.70 -0.50 -4.15
CA LEU A 116 11.87 -0.80 -4.97
C LEU A 116 11.91 0.11 -6.21
N ILE A 117 10.75 0.31 -6.84
CA ILE A 117 10.59 1.25 -7.96
C ILE A 117 10.92 2.68 -7.53
N MET A 118 10.39 3.17 -6.41
CA MET A 118 10.69 4.51 -5.91
C MET A 118 12.18 4.69 -5.59
N GLN A 119 12.82 3.67 -5.01
CA GLN A 119 14.26 3.71 -4.71
C GLN A 119 15.11 3.77 -5.99
N ASP A 120 14.75 3.02 -7.03
CA ASP A 120 15.40 3.09 -8.35
C ASP A 120 15.23 4.50 -8.97
N LEU A 121 14.03 5.09 -8.92
CA LEU A 121 13.78 6.45 -9.41
C LEU A 121 14.56 7.51 -8.62
N VAL A 122 14.63 7.40 -7.28
CA VAL A 122 15.47 8.25 -6.43
C VAL A 122 16.93 8.17 -6.88
N GLN A 123 17.45 6.95 -7.05
CA GLN A 123 18.86 6.73 -7.40
C GLN A 123 19.18 7.34 -8.77
N ARG A 124 18.30 7.18 -9.75
CA ARG A 124 18.45 7.70 -11.11
C ARG A 124 18.37 9.22 -11.19
N THR A 125 17.50 9.83 -10.40
CA THR A 125 17.33 11.29 -10.38
C THR A 125 18.34 12.01 -9.49
N GLY A 126 19.16 11.27 -8.75
CA GLY A 126 20.20 11.84 -7.90
C GLY A 126 19.65 12.73 -6.77
N GLN A 127 18.40 12.49 -6.34
CA GLN A 127 17.79 13.26 -5.26
C GLN A 127 18.64 13.12 -3.99
N ARG A 128 19.12 14.24 -3.47
CA ARG A 128 19.95 14.28 -2.26
C ARG A 128 19.09 13.91 -1.06
N GLN A 129 19.55 12.95 -0.29
CA GLN A 129 18.88 12.50 0.93
C GLN A 129 19.81 12.63 2.13
N THR A 130 19.28 13.16 3.23
CA THR A 130 19.99 13.12 4.51
C THR A 130 19.80 11.75 5.15
N TRP A 131 20.81 11.27 5.87
CA TRP A 131 20.72 9.97 6.57
C TRP A 131 19.52 9.90 7.52
N LEU A 132 19.19 11.03 8.18
CA LEU A 132 18.06 11.12 9.11
C LEU A 132 16.72 10.87 8.40
N LEU A 133 16.49 11.54 7.26
CA LEU A 133 15.26 11.36 6.49
C LEU A 133 15.24 9.99 5.81
N HIS A 134 16.35 9.50 5.27
CA HIS A 134 16.32 8.23 4.55
C HIS A 134 16.23 6.97 5.44
N LYS A 135 16.75 7.00 6.68
CA LYS A 135 16.84 5.79 7.52
C LYS A 135 16.10 5.90 8.84
N ALA A 136 16.37 6.94 9.62
CA ALA A 136 15.85 7.03 10.98
C ALA A 136 14.35 7.34 11.02
N ALA A 137 13.90 8.30 10.21
CA ALA A 137 12.49 8.72 10.18
C ALA A 137 11.53 7.61 9.71
N PRO A 138 11.78 6.90 8.58
CA PRO A 138 10.91 5.81 8.15
C PRO A 138 10.84 4.68 9.17
N TRP A 139 11.98 4.32 9.77
CA TRP A 139 12.02 3.29 10.82
C TRP A 139 11.18 3.67 12.04
N LEU A 140 11.33 4.92 12.53
CA LEU A 140 10.60 5.39 13.70
C LEU A 140 9.09 5.44 13.43
N ILE A 141 8.68 5.96 12.27
CA ILE A 141 7.26 6.01 11.90
C ILE A 141 6.70 4.60 11.73
N ALA A 142 7.41 3.72 11.00
CA ALA A 142 6.99 2.34 10.82
C ALA A 142 6.85 1.62 12.17
N PHE A 143 7.76 1.84 13.11
CA PHE A 143 7.66 1.30 14.47
C PHE A 143 6.36 1.74 15.16
N PHE A 144 6.06 3.04 15.20
CA PHE A 144 4.83 3.51 15.85
C PHE A 144 3.58 3.04 15.10
N TYR A 145 3.59 3.09 13.78
CA TYR A 145 2.46 2.67 12.97
C TYR A 145 2.16 1.18 13.17
N TYR A 146 3.20 0.35 13.25
CA TYR A 146 3.07 -1.08 13.52
C TYR A 146 2.29 -1.33 14.81
N HIS A 147 2.66 -0.64 15.90
CA HIS A 147 2.00 -0.82 17.19
C HIS A 147 0.57 -0.27 17.21
N VAL A 148 0.33 0.84 16.52
CA VAL A 148 -1.02 1.39 16.35
C VAL A 148 -1.91 0.43 15.57
N SER A 149 -1.46 -0.04 14.40
CA SER A 149 -2.20 -1.01 13.57
C SER A 149 -2.45 -2.32 14.31
N TRP A 150 -1.43 -2.83 15.01
CA TRP A 150 -1.55 -4.01 15.85
C TRP A 150 -2.61 -3.84 16.96
N MET A 151 -2.60 -2.71 17.67
CA MET A 151 -3.56 -2.44 18.74
C MET A 151 -4.97 -2.23 18.22
N LEU A 152 -5.13 -1.47 17.13
CA LEU A 152 -6.43 -1.30 16.50
C LEU A 152 -6.99 -2.64 16.04
N PHE A 153 -6.18 -3.48 15.39
CA PHE A 153 -6.63 -4.78 14.93
C PHE A 153 -7.06 -5.70 16.07
N LEU A 154 -6.34 -5.67 17.20
CA LEU A 154 -6.70 -6.45 18.39
C LEU A 154 -8.03 -5.99 19.01
N VAL A 155 -8.27 -4.67 19.08
CA VAL A 155 -9.46 -4.10 19.74
C VAL A 155 -10.68 -4.12 18.81
N ARG A 156 -10.53 -3.57 17.60
CA ARG A 156 -11.55 -3.29 16.59
C ARG A 156 -10.92 -3.38 15.19
N PRO A 157 -10.90 -4.56 14.55
CA PRO A 157 -10.34 -4.73 13.19
C PRO A 157 -10.85 -3.71 12.17
N ASP A 158 -12.11 -3.31 12.29
CA ASP A 158 -12.75 -2.26 11.49
C ASP A 158 -12.00 -0.92 11.56
N TRP A 159 -11.48 -0.52 12.72
CA TRP A 159 -10.68 0.70 12.84
C TRP A 159 -9.32 0.58 12.19
N SER A 160 -8.72 -0.61 12.22
CA SER A 160 -7.45 -0.85 11.53
C SER A 160 -7.63 -0.80 10.02
N TYR A 161 -8.69 -1.40 9.49
CA TYR A 161 -9.01 -1.34 8.06
C TYR A 161 -9.37 0.08 7.62
N ARG A 162 -10.14 0.82 8.43
CA ARG A 162 -10.44 2.23 8.16
C ARG A 162 -9.16 3.07 8.09
N LEU A 163 -8.25 2.89 9.06
CA LEU A 163 -6.99 3.62 9.06
C LEU A 163 -6.16 3.29 7.82
N ASN A 164 -6.07 2.02 7.44
CA ASN A 164 -5.38 1.63 6.20
C ASN A 164 -5.99 2.32 4.97
N ALA A 165 -7.32 2.26 4.81
CA ALA A 165 -8.01 2.92 3.71
C ALA A 165 -7.75 4.44 3.65
N GLU A 166 -7.60 5.11 4.81
CA GLU A 166 -7.23 6.53 4.86
C GLU A 166 -5.79 6.77 4.39
N PHE A 167 -4.86 5.85 4.67
CA PHE A 167 -3.49 5.88 4.15
C PHE A 167 -3.44 5.64 2.64
N GLU A 168 -4.15 4.63 2.14
CA GLU A 168 -4.18 4.32 0.70
C GLU A 168 -4.85 5.45 -0.09
N ASP A 169 -5.92 6.06 0.45
CA ASP A 169 -6.54 7.23 -0.15
C ASP A 169 -5.57 8.42 -0.21
N HIS A 170 -4.76 8.61 0.82
CA HIS A 170 -3.74 9.66 0.83
C HIS A 170 -2.66 9.37 -0.23
N ALA A 171 -2.15 8.13 -0.31
CA ALA A 171 -1.14 7.72 -1.27
C ALA A 171 -1.64 7.85 -2.72
N GLU A 172 -2.83 7.35 -3.03
CA GLU A 172 -3.48 7.50 -4.34
C GLU A 172 -3.48 8.97 -4.78
N HIS A 173 -3.96 9.88 -3.92
CA HIS A 173 -4.05 11.29 -4.27
C HIS A 173 -2.67 11.95 -4.40
N GLU A 174 -1.69 11.59 -3.58
CA GLU A 174 -0.33 12.14 -3.69
C GLU A 174 0.32 11.73 -5.02
N TYR A 175 0.20 10.46 -5.43
CA TYR A 175 0.71 9.99 -6.73
C TYR A 175 0.03 10.67 -7.90
N MET A 176 -1.30 10.68 -7.92
CA MET A 176 -2.09 11.24 -9.02
C MET A 176 -1.92 12.76 -9.14
N THR A 177 -1.81 13.46 -8.01
CA THR A 177 -1.49 14.89 -7.97
C THR A 177 -0.06 15.14 -8.47
N TYR A 178 0.91 14.36 -8.01
CA TYR A 178 2.31 14.53 -8.43
C TYR A 178 2.47 14.37 -9.94
N VAL A 179 1.83 13.37 -10.55
CA VAL A 179 1.85 13.21 -12.01
C VAL A 179 1.15 14.39 -12.71
N ALA A 180 0.04 14.90 -12.17
CA ALA A 180 -0.67 16.05 -12.75
C ALA A 180 0.17 17.34 -12.69
N GLU A 181 0.94 17.52 -11.62
CA GLU A 181 1.84 18.67 -11.44
C GLU A 181 3.13 18.56 -12.26
N ASN A 182 3.46 17.38 -12.78
CA ASN A 182 4.69 17.11 -13.52
C ASN A 182 4.41 16.43 -14.88
N PRO A 183 3.76 17.13 -15.84
CA PRO A 183 3.37 16.55 -17.13
C PRO A 183 4.55 16.08 -17.98
N ASP A 184 5.75 16.61 -17.77
CA ASP A 184 6.96 16.19 -18.47
C ASP A 184 7.32 14.71 -18.22
N LEU A 185 6.81 14.11 -17.13
CA LEU A 185 7.00 12.69 -16.82
C LEU A 185 6.37 11.76 -17.87
N ASP A 186 5.39 12.23 -18.66
CA ASP A 186 4.83 11.46 -19.79
C ASP A 186 5.86 11.26 -20.92
N LEU A 187 6.92 12.07 -20.95
CA LEU A 187 8.00 12.00 -21.92
C LEU A 187 9.21 11.20 -21.41
N VAL A 188 9.30 10.97 -20.09
CA VAL A 188 10.38 10.19 -19.48
C VAL A 188 10.03 8.71 -19.61
N PRO A 189 10.83 7.89 -20.33
CA PRO A 189 10.55 6.46 -20.48
C PRO A 189 10.58 5.73 -19.13
N ASP A 190 9.71 4.74 -18.97
CA ASP A 190 9.79 3.80 -17.84
C ASP A 190 11.19 3.12 -17.85
N PRO A 191 11.96 3.20 -16.74
CA PRO A 191 13.24 2.50 -16.60
C PRO A 191 13.14 0.99 -16.86
N GLY A 192 12.00 0.39 -16.54
CA GLY A 192 11.73 -1.03 -16.76
C GLY A 192 12.56 -1.98 -15.91
N THR A 193 13.21 -1.49 -14.83
CA THR A 193 14.06 -2.28 -13.92
C THR A 193 13.30 -3.47 -13.32
N TYR A 194 12.02 -3.27 -12.99
CA TYR A 194 11.14 -4.26 -12.35
C TYR A 194 9.96 -4.67 -13.26
N ALA A 195 10.15 -4.58 -14.57
CA ALA A 195 9.06 -4.81 -15.52
C ALA A 195 8.56 -6.26 -15.55
N ALA A 196 9.39 -7.23 -15.14
CA ALA A 196 9.00 -8.65 -15.11
C ALA A 196 8.08 -8.97 -13.92
N GLU A 197 8.26 -8.26 -12.81
CA GLU A 197 7.56 -8.49 -11.56
C GLU A 197 6.33 -7.58 -11.38
N TYR A 198 6.46 -6.30 -11.77
CA TYR A 198 5.40 -5.30 -11.57
C TYR A 198 4.58 -5.01 -12.83
N GLY A 199 5.22 -5.06 -13.99
CA GLY A 199 4.64 -4.68 -15.28
C GLY A 199 5.46 -3.62 -16.02
N ARG A 200 5.37 -3.63 -17.36
CA ARG A 200 6.05 -2.68 -18.24
C ARG A 200 5.11 -1.52 -18.56
N HIS A 201 5.59 -0.29 -18.39
CA HIS A 201 4.85 0.92 -18.74
C HIS A 201 5.56 1.71 -19.85
N HIS A 202 4.85 2.67 -20.45
CA HIS A 202 5.41 3.50 -21.51
C HIS A 202 6.29 4.62 -20.95
N SER A 203 5.88 5.22 -19.84
CA SER A 203 6.53 6.39 -19.23
C SER A 203 6.56 6.28 -17.71
N VAL A 204 7.41 7.09 -17.07
CA VAL A 204 7.40 7.24 -15.61
C VAL A 204 6.03 7.75 -15.13
N ALA A 205 5.38 8.65 -15.87
CA ALA A 205 4.02 9.07 -15.52
C ALA A 205 3.03 7.90 -15.50
N ASP A 206 3.09 7.00 -16.48
CA ASP A 206 2.20 5.83 -16.54
C ASP A 206 2.51 4.83 -15.42
N LEU A 207 3.78 4.63 -15.09
CA LEU A 207 4.21 3.81 -13.95
C LEU A 207 3.66 4.37 -12.62
N LEU A 208 3.79 5.67 -12.39
CA LEU A 208 3.29 6.32 -11.16
C LEU A 208 1.75 6.34 -11.10
N ARG A 209 1.07 6.48 -12.24
CA ARG A 209 -0.40 6.32 -12.31
C ARG A 209 -0.82 4.90 -11.97
N GLN A 210 -0.06 3.89 -12.39
CA GLN A 210 -0.36 2.50 -12.05
C GLN A 210 -0.22 2.29 -10.54
N ILE A 211 0.86 2.79 -9.94
CA ILE A 211 1.04 2.71 -8.48
C ILE A 211 -0.13 3.40 -7.77
N GLY A 212 -0.47 4.64 -8.13
CA GLY A 212 -1.63 5.31 -7.54
C GLY A 212 -2.96 4.57 -7.75
N HIS A 213 -3.10 3.79 -8.83
CA HIS A 213 -4.28 2.93 -9.05
C HIS A 213 -4.24 1.66 -8.18
N ASP A 214 -3.07 1.07 -7.96
CA ASP A 214 -2.87 -0.03 -7.01
C ASP A 214 -3.30 0.43 -5.61
N GLU A 215 -2.91 1.63 -5.18
CA GLU A 215 -3.36 2.24 -3.90
C GLU A 215 -4.89 2.35 -3.81
N ARG A 216 -5.54 2.75 -4.91
CA ARG A 216 -7.02 2.78 -4.96
C ARG A 216 -7.61 1.40 -4.71
N THR A 217 -7.01 0.35 -5.26
CA THR A 217 -7.48 -1.02 -5.10
C THR A 217 -7.34 -1.46 -3.64
N HIS A 218 -6.17 -1.23 -3.03
CA HIS A 218 -5.94 -1.50 -1.60
C HIS A 218 -6.89 -0.73 -0.68
N LYS A 219 -7.22 0.53 -1.03
CA LYS A 219 -8.24 1.32 -0.35
C LYS A 219 -9.60 0.62 -0.37
N LEU A 220 -10.05 0.20 -1.55
CA LEU A 220 -11.34 -0.43 -1.74
C LEU A 220 -11.42 -1.77 -0.99
N ASP A 221 -10.36 -2.58 -1.05
CA ASP A 221 -10.25 -3.86 -0.35
C ASP A 221 -10.27 -3.68 1.18
N SER A 222 -9.64 -2.61 1.68
CA SER A 222 -9.69 -2.22 3.09
C SER A 222 -11.11 -1.81 3.51
N LEU A 223 -11.82 -1.04 2.67
CA LEU A 223 -13.22 -0.66 2.92
C LEU A 223 -14.18 -1.86 2.87
N GLU A 224 -13.93 -2.84 2.01
CA GLU A 224 -14.67 -4.10 1.95
C GLU A 224 -14.41 -4.93 3.22
N SER A 225 -13.14 -5.10 3.60
CA SER A 225 -12.73 -5.81 4.82
C SER A 225 -13.32 -5.20 6.09
N MET A 226 -13.55 -3.88 6.10
CA MET A 226 -14.23 -3.17 7.19
C MET A 226 -15.70 -3.58 7.31
N ARG A 227 -16.40 -3.80 6.19
CA ARG A 227 -17.82 -4.19 6.13
C ARG A 227 -18.02 -5.68 6.41
N GLU A 228 -17.09 -6.51 5.96
CA GLU A 228 -17.15 -7.97 6.10
C GLU A 228 -15.89 -8.54 6.81
N PRO A 229 -15.75 -8.35 8.14
CA PRO A 229 -14.55 -8.81 8.84
C PRO A 229 -14.47 -10.33 8.87
N ARG A 230 -13.53 -10.91 8.12
CA ARG A 230 -13.31 -12.38 8.05
C ARG A 230 -12.63 -12.97 9.30
N VAL A 231 -12.26 -12.12 10.26
CA VAL A 231 -11.57 -12.47 11.52
C VAL A 231 -12.49 -12.61 12.73
N ARG A 232 -13.82 -12.51 12.55
CA ARG A 232 -14.83 -12.74 13.60
C ARG A 232 -15.68 -13.99 13.31
#